data_AF-C0VFZ8-F1
#
_entry.id   AF-C0VFZ8-F1
#
_cell.length_a   1.000
_cell.length_b   1.000
_cell.length_c   1.000
_cell.angle_alpha   90.00
_cell.angle_beta   90.00
_cell.angle_gamma   90.00
#
_symmetry.space_group_name_H-M   'P 1'
#
loop_
_entity.id
_entity.type
_entity.pdbx_description
1 polymer ?
#
loop_
_entity_poly.entity_id
_entity_poly.type
_entity_poly.pdbx_seq_one_letter_code
_entity_poly.pdbx_strand_id
1 'polypeptide(L)'
;MGEVFKGCESKEDKEFLQKYLTLTKCDLYFADIAILIEGATERILLPEIIKKVDIDHKTDLAQKYLSIVEVGGAYAHHFYKFLDFLELKTLIITDLDACNKVSKSDKNGKDRISYKSCMVSDGTHSTNSGLNKWFKIYAQHENTEATEATEATEATEATEATEATEATEALNIIQFVDVSNIEDEDEDEDEDEDEDEDEDGYILLEKLIQVSDIVKKNGVKCITYQVPEDGSKICGRSFEEAFILANLNKFNLHGVA
;
A
#
# COMPACT_ATOMS: atom_id res chain seq x y z
N MET A 1 -21.32 -11.81 5.90
CA MET A 1 -20.18 -12.75 5.87
C MET A 1 -20.21 -13.73 4.69
N GLY A 2 -21.29 -14.47 4.42
CA GLY A 2 -21.25 -15.55 3.41
C GLY A 2 -21.10 -15.11 1.94
N GLU A 3 -21.62 -13.94 1.56
CA GLU A 3 -21.70 -13.54 0.14
C GLU A 3 -20.50 -12.73 -0.37
N VAL A 4 -19.92 -11.85 0.47
CA VAL A 4 -18.74 -11.02 0.15
C VAL A 4 -17.49 -11.87 -0.11
N PHE A 5 -17.47 -13.11 0.38
CA PHE A 5 -16.33 -14.00 0.34
C PHE A 5 -16.61 -15.24 -0.53
N LYS A 6 -17.18 -15.15 -1.74
CA LYS A 6 -17.51 -16.36 -2.55
C LYS A 6 -16.39 -16.88 -3.48
N GLY A 7 -15.27 -16.17 -3.67
CA GLY A 7 -14.17 -16.55 -4.59
C GLY A 7 -13.11 -17.54 -4.04
N CYS A 8 -12.17 -18.01 -4.86
CA CYS A 8 -11.11 -18.95 -4.45
C CYS A 8 -10.16 -18.37 -3.38
N GLU A 9 -9.75 -17.10 -3.52
CA GLU A 9 -9.01 -16.33 -2.50
C GLU A 9 -9.73 -16.25 -1.14
N SER A 10 -11.05 -16.42 -1.15
CA SER A 10 -11.87 -16.24 0.04
C SER A 10 -11.64 -17.30 1.11
N LYS A 11 -11.07 -18.46 0.76
CA LYS A 11 -10.91 -19.54 1.73
C LYS A 11 -9.79 -19.22 2.71
N GLU A 12 -8.64 -18.76 2.22
CA GLU A 12 -7.51 -18.34 3.05
C GLU A 12 -7.86 -17.09 3.87
N ASP A 13 -8.48 -16.08 3.25
CA ASP A 13 -9.00 -14.90 3.94
C ASP A 13 -9.97 -15.31 5.07
N LYS A 14 -10.94 -16.19 4.79
CA LYS A 14 -11.88 -16.69 5.80
C LYS A 14 -11.21 -17.47 6.91
N GLU A 15 -10.28 -18.37 6.59
CA GLU A 15 -9.59 -19.19 7.60
C GLU A 15 -8.72 -18.30 8.50
N PHE A 16 -8.01 -17.33 7.92
CA PHE A 16 -7.23 -16.34 8.65
C PHE A 16 -8.14 -15.47 9.53
N LEU A 17 -9.18 -14.86 8.96
CA LEU A 17 -10.14 -14.04 9.70
C LEU A 17 -10.86 -14.84 10.78
N GLN A 18 -11.28 -16.06 10.51
CA GLN A 18 -11.94 -16.92 11.49
C GLN A 18 -10.99 -17.26 12.64
N LYS A 19 -9.75 -17.63 12.35
CA LYS A 19 -8.72 -17.87 13.38
C LYS A 19 -8.46 -16.61 14.20
N TYR A 20 -8.34 -15.46 13.54
CA TYR A 20 -8.04 -14.18 14.17
C TYR A 20 -9.20 -13.67 15.05
N LEU A 21 -10.41 -13.59 14.50
CA LEU A 21 -11.63 -13.19 15.21
C LEU A 21 -11.96 -14.12 16.39
N THR A 22 -11.61 -15.41 16.30
CA THR A 22 -11.85 -16.38 17.38
C THR A 22 -10.82 -16.29 18.51
N LEU A 23 -9.56 -15.98 18.18
CA LEU A 23 -8.47 -15.98 19.17
C LEU A 23 -8.37 -14.66 19.95
N THR A 24 -8.69 -13.53 19.32
CA THR A 24 -8.64 -12.22 19.97
C THR A 24 -9.31 -11.16 19.08
N LYS A 25 -10.33 -10.49 19.64
CA LYS A 25 -10.91 -9.19 19.25
C LYS A 25 -12.12 -9.17 18.30
N CYS A 26 -13.30 -9.29 18.93
CA CYS A 26 -14.54 -8.68 18.43
C CYS A 26 -14.51 -7.14 18.46
N ASP A 27 -13.42 -6.52 18.91
CA ASP A 27 -13.26 -5.07 19.07
C ASP A 27 -13.51 -4.32 17.77
N LEU A 28 -13.19 -4.92 16.61
CA LEU A 28 -13.45 -4.33 15.30
C LEU A 28 -14.95 -4.07 15.03
N TYR A 29 -15.85 -4.86 15.60
CA TYR A 29 -17.30 -4.65 15.43
C TYR A 29 -17.84 -3.43 16.21
N PHE A 30 -17.08 -2.94 17.19
CA PHE A 30 -17.49 -1.85 18.08
C PHE A 30 -16.56 -0.64 17.99
N ALA A 31 -15.55 -0.70 17.11
CA ALA A 31 -14.58 0.38 16.95
C ALA A 31 -15.15 1.48 16.05
N ASP A 32 -14.82 2.73 16.37
CA ASP A 32 -15.00 3.85 15.44
C ASP A 32 -13.86 3.91 14.43
N ILE A 33 -12.66 3.48 14.85
CA ILE A 33 -11.44 3.51 14.07
C ILE A 33 -10.60 2.25 14.37
N ALA A 34 -10.07 1.63 13.33
CA ALA A 34 -9.08 0.56 13.46
C ALA A 34 -7.67 1.03 13.06
N ILE A 35 -6.65 0.56 13.78
CA ILE A 35 -5.27 0.62 13.33
C ILE A 35 -4.72 -0.79 13.25
N LEU A 36 -4.44 -1.24 12.04
CA LEU A 36 -3.76 -2.51 11.79
C LEU A 36 -2.26 -2.24 11.79
N ILE A 37 -1.52 -3.02 12.56
CA ILE A 37 -0.07 -2.93 12.69
C ILE A 37 0.56 -4.27 12.38
N GLU A 38 1.77 -4.24 11.83
CA GLU A 38 2.47 -5.45 11.44
C GLU A 38 2.98 -6.26 12.64
N GLY A 39 3.56 -5.60 13.66
CA GLY A 39 4.29 -6.26 14.73
C GLY A 39 4.01 -5.77 16.15
N ALA A 40 4.74 -6.39 17.09
CA ALA A 40 4.59 -6.15 18.52
C ALA A 40 5.19 -4.79 18.96
N THR A 41 6.18 -4.27 18.22
CA THR A 41 6.85 -3.01 18.55
C THR A 41 5.90 -1.84 18.41
N GLU A 42 5.17 -1.77 17.30
CA GLU A 42 4.11 -0.80 17.07
C GLU A 42 3.04 -0.93 18.15
N ARG A 43 2.67 -2.16 18.55
CA ARG A 43 1.65 -2.37 19.59
C ARG A 43 2.04 -1.72 20.91
N ILE A 44 3.33 -1.75 21.25
CA ILE A 44 3.85 -1.16 22.47
C ILE A 44 3.96 0.37 22.35
N LEU A 45 4.40 0.87 21.19
CA LEU A 45 4.74 2.29 21.01
C LEU A 45 3.56 3.16 20.58
N LEU A 46 2.66 2.64 19.75
CA LEU A 46 1.54 3.38 19.18
C LEU A 46 0.63 4.03 20.24
N PRO A 47 0.29 3.39 21.37
CA PRO A 47 -0.48 4.05 22.43
C PRO A 47 0.20 5.32 22.98
N GLU A 48 1.52 5.32 23.11
CA GLU A 48 2.27 6.50 23.57
C GLU A 48 2.39 7.56 22.47
N ILE A 49 2.51 7.14 21.19
CA ILE A 49 2.48 8.04 20.04
C ILE A 49 1.14 8.77 19.98
N ILE A 50 0.01 8.05 20.11
CA ILE A 50 -1.33 8.64 20.10
C ILE A 50 -1.49 9.67 21.21
N LYS A 51 -1.04 9.38 22.44
CA LYS A 51 -1.09 10.34 23.56
C LYS A 51 -0.31 11.63 23.24
N LYS A 52 0.86 11.50 22.61
CA LYS A 52 1.66 12.67 22.20
C LYS A 52 0.96 13.46 21.10
N VAL A 53 0.43 12.78 20.09
CA VAL A 53 -0.34 13.42 19.00
C VAL A 53 -1.55 14.17 19.55
N ASP A 54 -2.28 13.61 20.51
CA ASP A 54 -3.40 14.28 21.16
C ASP A 54 -2.98 15.57 21.88
N ILE A 55 -1.81 15.58 22.51
CA ILE A 55 -1.26 16.78 23.16
C ILE A 55 -0.82 17.80 22.11
N ASP A 56 -0.04 17.39 21.12
CA ASP A 56 0.62 18.26 20.15
C ASP A 56 -0.38 18.89 19.16
N HIS A 57 -1.36 18.10 18.72
CA HIS A 57 -2.38 18.51 17.75
C HIS A 57 -3.72 18.88 18.39
N LYS A 58 -3.84 18.81 19.73
CA LYS A 58 -5.08 19.05 20.48
C LYS A 58 -6.25 18.20 19.99
N THR A 59 -5.97 16.93 19.73
CA THR A 59 -6.96 15.93 19.30
C THR A 59 -7.45 15.08 20.47
N ASP A 60 -8.47 14.27 20.21
CA ASP A 60 -9.12 13.36 21.15
C ASP A 60 -9.05 11.89 20.68
N LEU A 61 -8.03 11.53 19.90
CA LEU A 61 -7.90 10.23 19.25
C LEU A 61 -7.88 9.08 20.26
N ALA A 62 -7.20 9.26 21.39
CA ALA A 62 -7.18 8.26 22.47
C ALA A 62 -8.55 8.03 23.13
N GLN A 63 -9.50 8.96 22.97
CA GLN A 63 -10.84 8.88 23.55
C GLN A 63 -11.87 8.29 22.58
N LYS A 64 -11.52 8.15 21.30
CA LYS A 64 -12.34 7.44 20.30
C LYS A 64 -12.27 5.94 20.57
N TYR A 65 -13.29 5.18 20.18
CA TYR A 65 -13.27 3.71 20.29
C TYR A 65 -12.28 3.13 19.27
N LEU A 66 -10.98 3.31 19.54
CA LEU A 66 -9.87 2.90 18.69
C LEU A 66 -9.49 1.44 18.98
N SER A 67 -9.49 0.61 17.94
CA SER A 67 -9.01 -0.77 18.02
C SER A 67 -7.65 -0.91 17.34
N ILE A 68 -6.62 -1.28 18.11
CA ILE A 68 -5.29 -1.61 17.58
C ILE A 68 -5.20 -3.12 17.39
N VAL A 69 -4.91 -3.56 16.17
CA VAL A 69 -4.93 -4.96 15.73
C VAL A 69 -3.55 -5.33 15.19
N GLU A 70 -2.82 -6.19 15.93
CA GLU A 70 -1.54 -6.74 15.47
C GLU A 70 -1.79 -7.91 14.53
N VAL A 71 -1.42 -7.75 13.26
CA VAL A 71 -1.70 -8.73 12.21
C VAL A 71 -0.62 -9.83 12.16
N GLY A 72 0.57 -9.58 12.70
CA GLY A 72 1.64 -10.58 12.86
C GLY A 72 2.38 -10.88 11.55
N GLY A 73 2.77 -9.82 10.82
CA GLY A 73 3.41 -9.86 9.51
C GLY A 73 2.59 -9.14 8.42
N ALA A 74 3.04 -9.24 7.17
CA ALA A 74 2.43 -8.62 5.98
C ALA A 74 1.07 -9.21 5.55
N TYR A 75 0.21 -9.58 6.49
CA TYR A 75 -1.09 -10.24 6.27
C TYR A 75 -2.30 -9.29 6.34
N ALA A 76 -2.06 -7.97 6.35
CA ALA A 76 -3.11 -6.96 6.45
C ALA A 76 -4.16 -7.07 5.33
N HIS A 77 -3.74 -7.53 4.15
CA HIS A 77 -4.60 -7.71 2.99
C HIS A 77 -5.78 -8.67 3.21
N HIS A 78 -5.64 -9.67 4.09
CA HIS A 78 -6.75 -10.57 4.44
C HIS A 78 -7.91 -9.83 5.12
N PHE A 79 -7.66 -8.64 5.68
CA PHE A 79 -8.68 -7.82 6.32
C PHE A 79 -9.33 -6.82 5.37
N TYR A 80 -8.78 -6.51 4.19
CA TYR A 80 -9.29 -5.40 3.36
C TYR A 80 -10.79 -5.56 3.04
N LYS A 81 -11.18 -6.73 2.51
CA LYS A 81 -12.59 -7.07 2.22
C LYS A 81 -13.48 -7.03 3.47
N PHE A 82 -12.93 -7.39 4.63
CA PHE A 82 -13.66 -7.39 5.89
C PHE A 82 -13.85 -5.96 6.44
N LEU A 83 -12.83 -5.12 6.33
CA LEU A 83 -12.88 -3.71 6.72
C LEU A 83 -13.85 -2.93 5.84
N ASP A 84 -13.89 -3.24 4.54
CA ASP A 84 -14.89 -2.70 3.60
C ASP A 84 -16.30 -3.12 4.00
N PHE A 85 -16.50 -4.40 4.33
CA PHE A 85 -17.79 -4.89 4.81
C PHE A 85 -18.26 -4.20 6.11
N LEU A 86 -17.32 -3.82 6.99
CA LEU A 86 -17.63 -3.08 8.21
C LEU A 86 -17.78 -1.57 7.99
N GLU A 87 -17.40 -1.06 6.81
CA GLU A 87 -17.24 0.37 6.54
C GLU A 87 -16.37 1.08 7.61
N LEU A 88 -15.39 0.35 8.15
CA LEU A 88 -14.63 0.79 9.32
C LEU A 88 -13.46 1.69 8.89
N LYS A 89 -13.42 2.91 9.44
CA LYS A 89 -12.29 3.82 9.23
C LYS A 89 -11.00 3.19 9.72
N THR A 90 -10.04 2.97 8.82
CA THR A 90 -8.88 2.13 9.12
C THR A 90 -7.57 2.75 8.67
N LEU A 91 -6.55 2.69 9.53
CA LEU A 91 -5.16 2.94 9.19
C LEU A 91 -4.39 1.62 9.21
N ILE A 92 -3.66 1.29 8.15
CA ILE A 92 -2.77 0.13 8.08
C ILE A 92 -1.34 0.66 8.13
N ILE A 93 -0.56 0.19 9.09
CA ILE A 93 0.86 0.49 9.25
C ILE A 93 1.63 -0.82 8.99
N THR A 94 2.46 -0.83 7.95
CA THR A 94 3.20 -2.03 7.53
C THR A 94 4.63 -1.68 7.11
N ASP A 95 5.49 -2.68 7.16
CA ASP A 95 6.87 -2.58 6.73
C ASP A 95 6.97 -2.51 5.20
N LEU A 96 8.07 -1.94 4.72
CA LEU A 96 8.34 -1.82 3.29
C LEU A 96 8.81 -3.13 2.65
N ASP A 97 9.36 -4.06 3.46
CA ASP A 97 9.95 -5.33 3.01
C ASP A 97 10.85 -5.20 1.77
N ALA A 98 11.78 -4.24 1.82
CA ALA A 98 12.69 -3.98 0.72
C ALA A 98 13.52 -5.22 0.36
N CYS A 99 13.58 -5.51 -0.95
CA CYS A 99 14.31 -6.64 -1.49
C CYS A 99 15.02 -6.29 -2.80
N ASN A 100 16.03 -7.11 -3.10
CA ASN A 100 16.80 -7.04 -4.32
C ASN A 100 16.49 -8.23 -5.22
N LYS A 101 16.18 -7.93 -6.49
CA LYS A 101 16.06 -8.91 -7.58
C LYS A 101 17.46 -9.45 -7.90
N VAL A 102 17.69 -10.74 -7.63
CA VAL A 102 18.96 -11.41 -7.90
C VAL A 102 18.75 -12.62 -8.80
N SER A 103 19.59 -12.77 -9.83
CA SER A 103 19.64 -13.98 -10.63
C SER A 103 20.47 -15.05 -9.90
N LYS A 104 19.90 -16.24 -9.74
CA LYS A 104 20.57 -17.42 -9.19
C LYS A 104 20.53 -18.55 -10.20
N SER A 105 21.70 -19.08 -10.56
CA SER A 105 21.76 -20.29 -11.38
C SER A 105 21.43 -21.53 -10.53
N ASP A 106 20.45 -22.31 -10.97
CA ASP A 106 20.11 -23.61 -10.37
C ASP A 106 21.25 -24.64 -10.60
N LYS A 107 21.19 -25.79 -9.94
CA LYS A 107 22.12 -26.92 -10.11
C LYS A 107 22.23 -27.41 -11.55
N ASN A 108 21.25 -27.07 -12.38
CA ASN A 108 21.20 -27.40 -13.82
C ASN A 108 21.63 -26.24 -14.73
N GLY A 109 22.17 -25.14 -14.17
CA GLY A 109 22.64 -23.98 -14.94
C GLY A 109 21.53 -23.09 -15.51
N LYS A 110 20.27 -23.28 -15.08
CA LYS A 110 19.15 -22.39 -15.44
C LYS A 110 19.09 -21.24 -14.45
N ASP A 111 19.10 -20.02 -14.96
CA ASP A 111 18.92 -18.84 -14.13
C ASP A 111 17.49 -18.75 -13.60
N ARG A 112 17.37 -18.41 -12.33
CA ARG A 112 16.10 -18.17 -11.63
C ARG A 112 16.18 -16.83 -10.92
N ILE A 113 15.10 -16.07 -11.03
CA ILE A 113 14.93 -14.83 -10.28
C ILE A 113 14.64 -15.20 -8.82
N SER A 114 15.31 -14.51 -7.91
CA SER A 114 15.11 -14.63 -6.46
C SER A 114 15.09 -13.24 -5.86
N TYR A 115 14.19 -13.01 -4.93
CA TYR A 115 14.11 -11.76 -4.19
C TYR A 115 14.78 -11.95 -2.83
N LYS A 116 15.84 -11.19 -2.57
CA LYS A 116 16.60 -11.27 -1.32
C LYS A 116 16.37 -9.99 -0.53
N SER A 117 15.91 -10.11 0.72
CA SER A 117 15.72 -8.95 1.58
C SER A 117 17.03 -8.16 1.75
N CYS A 118 16.92 -6.83 1.72
CA CYS A 118 18.04 -5.91 1.74
C CYS A 118 17.69 -4.61 2.49
N MET A 119 18.65 -3.69 2.56
CA MET A 119 18.39 -2.32 3.02
C MET A 119 17.49 -1.60 2.02
N VAL A 120 16.70 -0.65 2.50
CA VAL A 120 15.82 0.18 1.67
C VAL A 120 16.62 0.95 0.61
N SER A 121 17.80 1.47 0.98
CA SER A 121 18.70 2.19 0.05
C SER A 121 19.15 1.36 -1.16
N ASP A 122 19.22 0.05 -0.97
CA ASP A 122 19.73 -0.88 -1.97
C ASP A 122 18.60 -1.65 -2.64
N GLY A 123 17.34 -1.48 -2.21
CA GLY A 123 16.22 -2.29 -2.66
C GLY A 123 15.67 -1.86 -4.01
N THR A 124 15.16 -2.83 -4.76
CA THR A 124 14.47 -2.58 -6.04
C THR A 124 12.97 -2.81 -5.93
N HIS A 125 12.53 -3.77 -5.11
CA HIS A 125 11.12 -4.15 -4.99
C HIS A 125 10.70 -4.30 -3.53
N SER A 126 9.39 -4.29 -3.27
CA SER A 126 8.80 -4.71 -2.00
C SER A 126 8.18 -6.10 -2.10
N THR A 127 8.57 -7.02 -1.20
CA THR A 127 7.88 -8.31 -1.07
C THR A 127 6.64 -8.25 -0.17
N ASN A 128 6.27 -7.08 0.34
CA ASN A 128 5.14 -6.95 1.27
C ASN A 128 3.82 -7.21 0.54
N SER A 129 3.17 -8.34 0.81
CA SER A 129 1.94 -8.72 0.11
C SER A 129 0.77 -7.76 0.35
N GLY A 130 0.78 -7.04 1.49
CA GLY A 130 -0.17 -5.98 1.82
C GLY A 130 -0.06 -4.78 0.88
N LEU A 131 1.16 -4.30 0.62
CA LEU A 131 1.46 -3.23 -0.33
C LEU A 131 1.15 -3.65 -1.76
N ASN A 132 1.62 -4.82 -2.17
CA ASN A 132 1.42 -5.35 -3.53
C ASN A 132 -0.07 -5.45 -3.87
N LYS A 133 -0.89 -6.02 -2.99
CA LYS A 133 -2.35 -6.10 -3.19
C LYS A 133 -3.03 -4.74 -3.11
N TRP A 134 -2.58 -3.85 -2.21
CA TRP A 134 -3.15 -2.52 -2.08
C TRP A 134 -3.01 -1.72 -3.39
N PHE A 135 -1.81 -1.68 -3.96
CA PHE A 135 -1.54 -0.88 -5.15
C PHE A 135 -1.93 -1.55 -6.47
N LYS A 136 -2.03 -2.89 -6.53
CA LYS A 136 -2.62 -3.59 -7.70
C LYS A 136 -4.08 -3.20 -7.94
N ILE A 137 -4.86 -2.99 -6.86
CA ILE A 137 -6.25 -2.54 -6.97
C ILE A 137 -6.34 -1.14 -7.61
N TYR A 138 -5.35 -0.26 -7.40
CA TYR A 138 -5.35 1.09 -7.97
C TYR A 138 -5.04 1.13 -9.46
N ALA A 139 -4.08 0.34 -9.93
CA ALA A 139 -3.75 0.26 -11.36
C ALA A 139 -4.97 -0.17 -12.20
N GLN A 140 -5.82 -1.04 -11.66
CA GLN A 140 -7.05 -1.50 -12.33
C GLN A 140 -8.15 -0.44 -12.37
N HIS A 141 -8.22 0.44 -11.37
CA HIS A 141 -9.21 1.53 -11.33
C HIS A 141 -8.85 2.68 -12.27
N GLU A 142 -7.56 2.99 -12.48
CA GLU A 142 -7.11 3.99 -13.46
C GLU A 142 -7.48 3.59 -14.91
N ASN A 143 -7.43 2.29 -15.22
CA ASN A 143 -7.78 1.78 -16.55
C ASN A 143 -9.30 1.74 -16.81
N THR A 144 -10.11 1.65 -15.74
CA THR A 144 -11.58 1.61 -15.84
C THR A 144 -12.20 3.01 -15.96
N GLU A 145 -11.64 4.02 -15.26
CA GLU A 145 -12.11 5.41 -15.40
C GLU A 145 -11.63 6.05 -16.72
N ALA A 146 -10.47 5.64 -17.26
CA ALA A 146 -9.99 6.09 -18.56
C ALA A 146 -10.86 5.59 -19.73
N THR A 147 -11.36 4.34 -19.65
CA THR A 147 -12.22 3.73 -20.67
C THR A 147 -13.65 4.29 -20.67
N GLU A 148 -14.24 4.56 -19.50
CA GLU A 148 -15.55 5.23 -19.40
C GLU A 148 -15.48 6.71 -19.83
N ALA A 149 -14.35 7.39 -19.64
CA ALA A 149 -14.14 8.76 -20.10
C ALA A 149 -14.02 8.86 -21.64
N THR A 150 -13.42 7.86 -22.30
CA THR A 150 -13.34 7.82 -23.77
C THR A 150 -14.67 7.55 -24.46
N GLU A 151 -15.51 6.66 -23.90
CA GLU A 151 -16.87 6.42 -24.45
C GLU A 151 -17.82 7.61 -24.22
N ALA A 152 -17.61 8.41 -23.17
CA ALA A 152 -18.41 9.60 -22.90
C ALA A 152 -18.05 10.81 -23.78
N THR A 153 -16.86 10.85 -24.40
CA THR A 153 -16.42 11.97 -25.25
C THR A 153 -16.91 11.94 -26.70
N GLU A 154 -17.43 10.82 -27.21
CA GLU A 154 -18.11 10.79 -28.53
C GLU A 154 -19.57 11.26 -28.49
N ALA A 155 -20.11 11.56 -27.30
CA ALA A 155 -21.48 12.03 -27.15
C ALA A 155 -21.56 13.23 -26.19
N THR A 156 -21.16 14.43 -26.64
CA THR A 156 -21.89 15.72 -26.49
C THR A 156 -20.98 16.94 -26.74
N GLU A 157 -20.92 17.41 -27.98
CA GLU A 157 -20.60 18.82 -28.25
C GLU A 157 -21.84 19.67 -27.98
N ALA A 158 -21.82 20.52 -26.93
CA ALA A 158 -22.32 21.90 -26.97
C ALA A 158 -22.28 22.61 -25.59
N THR A 159 -21.59 23.76 -25.59
CA THR A 159 -21.90 25.03 -24.88
C THR A 159 -21.51 25.24 -23.40
N GLU A 160 -20.40 26.01 -23.26
CA GLU A 160 -20.12 27.21 -22.44
C GLU A 160 -20.40 27.32 -20.92
N ALA A 161 -19.27 27.48 -20.20
CA ALA A 161 -18.90 28.55 -19.25
C ALA A 161 -19.59 28.68 -17.87
N THR A 162 -18.82 28.49 -16.77
CA THR A 162 -18.30 29.56 -15.87
C THR A 162 -17.69 29.01 -14.56
N GLU A 163 -16.56 29.61 -14.15
CA GLU A 163 -15.97 29.78 -12.81
C GLU A 163 -15.89 28.62 -11.78
N ALA A 164 -14.66 28.13 -11.53
CA ALA A 164 -14.07 28.04 -10.17
C ALA A 164 -12.56 27.72 -10.25
N THR A 165 -11.74 28.75 -10.02
CA THR A 165 -10.29 28.68 -9.81
C THR A 165 -9.98 28.27 -8.37
N GLU A 166 -9.45 27.06 -8.14
CA GLU A 166 -8.51 26.66 -7.05
C GLU A 166 -8.32 25.12 -6.97
N ALA A 167 -8.24 24.43 -8.11
CA ALA A 167 -8.00 22.97 -8.16
C ALA A 167 -7.02 22.55 -9.27
N THR A 168 -6.20 23.47 -9.78
CA THR A 168 -5.38 23.28 -10.99
C THR A 168 -3.88 23.07 -10.75
N GLU A 169 -3.44 22.78 -9.52
CA GLU A 169 -2.00 22.53 -9.24
C GLU A 169 -1.66 21.07 -8.86
N ALA A 170 -2.60 20.12 -8.93
CA ALA A 170 -2.34 18.70 -8.63
C ALA A 170 -2.40 17.77 -9.86
N LEU A 171 -2.40 18.30 -11.08
CA LEU A 171 -2.57 17.53 -12.33
C LEU A 171 -1.36 17.63 -13.26
N ASN A 172 -0.13 17.52 -12.74
CA ASN A 172 1.05 17.67 -13.61
C ASN A 172 2.24 16.75 -13.33
N ILE A 173 1.99 15.47 -13.02
CA ILE A 173 2.99 14.41 -13.18
C ILE A 173 2.28 13.11 -13.57
N ILE A 174 1.83 12.98 -14.83
CA ILE A 174 1.70 11.65 -15.47
C ILE A 174 2.19 11.82 -16.90
N GLN A 175 3.20 11.04 -17.24
CA GLN A 175 4.02 11.21 -18.43
C GLN A 175 3.30 10.64 -19.67
N PHE A 176 3.13 11.50 -20.67
CA PHE A 176 2.73 11.22 -22.05
C PHE A 176 3.58 10.12 -22.72
N VAL A 177 2.95 9.18 -23.43
CA VAL A 177 3.51 8.56 -24.65
C VAL A 177 2.43 8.50 -25.73
N ASP A 178 2.87 8.85 -26.94
CA ASP A 178 2.13 9.20 -28.16
C ASP A 178 1.56 7.95 -28.87
N VAL A 179 0.25 7.94 -29.16
CA VAL A 179 -0.43 6.86 -29.88
C VAL A 179 -0.53 7.22 -31.36
N SER A 180 0.41 6.72 -32.15
CA SER A 180 0.25 6.67 -33.61
C SER A 180 0.92 5.44 -34.20
N ASN A 181 0.16 4.34 -34.29
CA ASN A 181 -0.07 3.59 -35.53
C ASN A 181 -0.86 2.30 -35.23
N ILE A 182 -2.12 2.33 -35.62
CA ILE A 182 -2.98 1.16 -35.82
C ILE A 182 -2.73 0.66 -37.24
N GLU A 183 -2.32 -0.59 -37.40
CA GLU A 183 -2.68 -1.40 -38.56
C GLU A 183 -3.09 -2.79 -38.04
N ASP A 184 -4.36 -3.12 -38.30
CA ASP A 184 -5.02 -4.37 -37.95
C ASP A 184 -4.40 -5.57 -38.68
N GLU A 185 -4.24 -6.71 -38.02
CA GLU A 185 -4.42 -8.03 -38.62
C GLU A 185 -4.73 -9.08 -37.52
N ASP A 186 -5.98 -9.56 -37.52
CA ASP A 186 -6.56 -10.56 -36.63
C ASP A 186 -5.81 -11.91 -36.65
N GLU A 187 -5.48 -12.47 -35.48
CA GLU A 187 -5.64 -13.90 -35.12
C GLU A 187 -5.18 -14.17 -33.66
N ASP A 188 -6.16 -14.43 -32.78
CA ASP A 188 -6.06 -15.02 -31.43
C ASP A 188 -5.20 -14.29 -30.37
N GLU A 189 -5.74 -13.22 -29.75
CA GLU A 189 -5.13 -12.52 -28.60
C GLU A 189 -6.11 -12.42 -27.41
N ASP A 190 -5.68 -12.90 -26.24
CA ASP A 190 -6.05 -12.38 -24.91
C ASP A 190 -4.78 -12.50 -24.04
N GLU A 191 -3.69 -11.88 -24.51
CA GLU A 191 -2.49 -11.56 -23.73
C GLU A 191 -2.30 -10.03 -23.80
N ASP A 192 -3.10 -9.29 -23.04
CA ASP A 192 -2.81 -7.88 -22.76
C ASP A 192 -1.63 -7.83 -21.78
N GLU A 193 -0.41 -7.72 -22.32
CA GLU A 193 0.81 -7.44 -21.56
C GLU A 193 0.77 -5.98 -21.06
N ASP A 194 0.41 -5.78 -19.79
CA ASP A 194 0.58 -4.52 -19.09
C ASP A 194 2.08 -4.14 -19.06
N GLU A 195 2.49 -3.10 -19.79
CA GLU A 195 3.89 -2.59 -19.89
C GLU A 195 4.48 -2.07 -18.56
N ASP A 196 3.75 -2.19 -17.44
CA ASP A 196 4.06 -1.59 -16.15
C ASP A 196 4.45 -2.57 -15.04
N GLU A 197 4.36 -3.88 -15.32
CA GLU A 197 4.82 -4.96 -14.44
C GLU A 197 6.12 -5.58 -14.98
N ASP A 198 7.18 -5.64 -14.17
CA ASP A 198 8.11 -6.76 -14.33
C ASP A 198 7.24 -8.02 -14.15
N GLU A 199 7.34 -9.03 -15.05
CA GLU A 199 6.63 -10.34 -15.10
C GLU A 199 6.32 -11.06 -13.75
N ASP A 200 6.91 -10.60 -12.64
CA ASP A 200 6.94 -11.21 -11.32
C ASP A 200 5.92 -10.65 -10.30
N GLY A 201 5.18 -9.57 -10.61
CA GLY A 201 4.04 -9.08 -9.82
C GLY A 201 4.36 -8.36 -8.48
N TYR A 202 5.61 -7.92 -8.26
CA TYR A 202 6.02 -7.11 -7.10
C TYR A 202 6.16 -5.62 -7.46
N ILE A 203 5.74 -4.74 -6.56
CA ILE A 203 5.83 -3.29 -6.75
C ILE A 203 7.27 -2.77 -6.58
N LEU A 204 7.66 -1.87 -7.48
CA LEU A 204 8.94 -1.17 -7.44
C LEU A 204 9.04 -0.23 -6.24
N LEU A 205 10.19 -0.25 -5.59
CA LEU A 205 10.45 0.57 -4.41
C LEU A 205 10.51 2.07 -4.73
N GLU A 206 11.04 2.42 -5.90
CA GLU A 206 11.05 3.80 -6.38
C GLU A 206 9.64 4.37 -6.59
N LYS A 207 8.71 3.54 -7.09
CA LYS A 207 7.30 3.91 -7.22
C LYS A 207 6.72 4.15 -5.82
N LEU A 208 6.90 3.22 -4.88
CA LEU A 208 6.44 3.35 -3.48
C LEU A 208 6.91 4.62 -2.77
N ILE A 209 8.17 5.01 -2.94
CA ILE A 209 8.72 6.22 -2.29
C ILE A 209 8.07 7.50 -2.83
N GLN A 210 7.60 7.48 -4.08
CA GLN A 210 6.98 8.63 -4.76
C GLN A 210 5.46 8.68 -4.61
N VAL A 211 4.83 7.65 -4.01
CA VAL A 211 3.37 7.59 -3.84
C VAL A 211 2.88 8.74 -2.95
N SER A 212 2.00 9.56 -3.51
CA SER A 212 1.34 10.64 -2.78
C SER A 212 0.34 10.10 -1.75
N ASP A 213 0.04 10.91 -0.74
CA ASP A 213 -0.92 10.53 0.32
C ASP A 213 -2.37 10.35 -0.18
N ILE A 214 -2.68 10.80 -1.40
CA ILE A 214 -3.98 10.60 -2.03
C ILE A 214 -4.11 9.14 -2.47
N VAL A 215 -3.10 8.61 -3.15
CA VAL A 215 -3.07 7.23 -3.66
C VAL A 215 -3.01 6.20 -2.51
N LYS A 216 -2.53 6.61 -1.33
CA LYS A 216 -2.54 5.78 -0.11
C LYS A 216 -3.94 5.58 0.51
N LYS A 217 -5.00 6.25 0.01
CA LYS A 217 -6.34 6.24 0.62
C LYS A 217 -7.38 5.54 -0.25
N ASN A 218 -7.91 4.42 0.24
CA ASN A 218 -8.98 3.65 -0.41
C ASN A 218 -10.27 3.76 0.42
N GLY A 219 -11.16 4.68 0.01
CA GLY A 219 -12.37 5.02 0.75
C GLY A 219 -12.03 5.50 2.17
N VAL A 220 -12.52 4.79 3.19
CA VAL A 220 -12.24 5.10 4.61
C VAL A 220 -10.97 4.44 5.15
N LYS A 221 -10.22 3.73 4.30
CA LYS A 221 -8.98 3.02 4.65
C LYS A 221 -7.78 3.81 4.13
N CYS A 222 -6.69 3.82 4.89
CA CYS A 222 -5.42 4.42 4.52
C CYS A 222 -4.29 3.43 4.81
N ILE A 223 -3.32 3.33 3.92
CA ILE A 223 -2.09 2.55 4.15
C ILE A 223 -0.90 3.48 4.33
N THR A 224 -0.02 3.14 5.27
CA THR A 224 1.24 3.81 5.51
C THR A 224 2.34 2.77 5.75
N TYR A 225 3.54 3.14 5.35
CA TYR A 225 4.74 2.33 5.39
C TYR A 225 5.95 3.23 5.59
N GLN A 226 7.11 2.66 5.92
CA GLN A 226 8.30 3.48 6.13
C GLN A 226 8.67 4.24 4.86
N VAL A 227 8.93 5.52 5.05
CA VAL A 227 9.54 6.40 4.06
C VAL A 227 10.86 6.92 4.64
N PRO A 228 11.89 7.15 3.84
CA PRO A 228 13.07 7.88 4.28
C PRO A 228 12.66 9.26 4.83
N GLU A 229 13.31 9.72 5.91
CA GLU A 229 13.13 11.10 6.36
C GLU A 229 13.62 12.09 5.29
N ASP A 230 13.05 13.30 5.25
CA ASP A 230 13.42 14.32 4.27
C ASP A 230 14.94 14.57 4.26
N GLY A 231 15.56 14.34 3.09
CA GLY A 231 17.00 14.50 2.90
C GLY A 231 17.86 13.33 3.40
N SER A 232 17.26 12.29 4.01
CA SER A 232 17.94 11.04 4.36
C SER A 232 17.91 10.06 3.19
N LYS A 233 19.05 9.41 2.95
CA LYS A 233 19.13 8.23 2.05
C LYS A 233 18.87 6.92 2.78
N ILE A 234 18.76 6.96 4.11
CA ILE A 234 18.59 5.79 4.96
C ILE A 234 17.17 5.78 5.49
N CYS A 235 16.56 4.61 5.36
CA CYS A 235 15.29 4.28 5.95
C CYS A 235 15.47 2.99 6.75
N GLY A 236 14.96 2.98 7.99
CA GLY A 236 14.98 1.78 8.81
C GLY A 236 14.09 0.71 8.19
N ARG A 237 14.54 -0.54 8.20
CA ARG A 237 13.78 -1.68 7.65
C ARG A 237 12.64 -2.10 8.58
N SER A 238 12.69 -1.68 9.83
CA SER A 238 11.67 -1.90 10.85
C SER A 238 11.52 -0.64 11.71
N PHE A 239 10.47 -0.61 12.54
CA PHE A 239 10.25 0.51 13.47
C PHE A 239 11.40 0.68 14.47
N GLU A 240 12.02 -0.42 14.93
CA GLU A 240 13.19 -0.37 15.83
C GLU A 240 14.39 0.26 15.15
N GLU A 241 14.68 -0.12 13.90
CA GLU A 241 15.78 0.47 13.13
C GLU A 241 15.52 1.97 12.91
N ALA A 242 14.30 2.35 12.51
CA ALA A 242 13.92 3.75 12.36
C ALA A 242 14.08 4.54 13.67
N PHE A 243 13.65 3.95 14.79
CA PHE A 243 13.82 4.56 16.12
C PHE A 243 15.29 4.78 16.48
N ILE A 244 16.17 3.82 16.18
CA ILE A 244 17.61 3.93 16.42
C ILE A 244 18.21 5.03 15.53
N LEU A 245 17.87 5.05 14.24
CA LEU A 245 18.36 6.05 13.29
C LEU A 245 17.98 7.48 13.69
N ALA A 246 16.74 7.69 14.13
CA ALA A 246 16.26 8.98 14.62
C ALA A 246 16.92 9.42 15.95
N ASN A 247 17.61 8.50 16.66
CA ASN A 247 18.17 8.73 17.98
C ASN A 247 19.65 8.30 18.09
N LEU A 248 20.43 8.33 17.00
CA LEU A 248 21.82 7.84 16.96
C LEU A 248 22.70 8.40 18.10
N ASN A 249 22.50 9.67 18.44
CA ASN A 249 23.19 10.36 19.53
C ASN A 249 22.92 9.75 20.92
N LYS A 250 21.78 9.09 21.12
CA LYS A 250 21.45 8.38 22.38
C LYS A 250 22.05 6.99 22.45
N PHE A 251 22.44 6.41 21.31
CA PHE A 251 23.01 5.06 21.21
C PHE A 251 24.55 5.04 21.09
N ASN A 252 25.20 6.21 21.10
CA ASN A 252 26.66 6.35 20.89
C ASN A 252 27.13 5.71 19.57
N LEU A 253 26.27 5.65 18.56
CA LEU A 253 26.59 5.13 17.22
C LEU A 253 27.05 6.29 16.35
N HIS A 254 28.35 6.55 16.32
CA HIS A 254 28.94 7.57 15.45
C HIS A 254 29.32 6.96 14.09
N GLY A 255 28.76 7.49 13.00
CA GLY A 255 29.20 7.19 11.62
C GLY A 255 28.42 6.10 10.85
N VAL A 256 27.16 5.85 11.21
CA VAL A 256 26.29 4.84 10.53
C VAL A 256 25.17 5.49 9.72
N ALA A 257 25.31 6.79 9.42
CA ALA A 257 24.36 7.57 8.63
C ALA A 257 24.89 7.86 7.22
#